data_AF-A0A955DZ53-F1
#
_entry.id   AF-A0A955DZ53-F1
#
_cell.length_a   1.000
_cell.length_b   1.000
_cell.length_c   1.000
_cell.angle_alpha   90.00
_cell.angle_beta   90.00
_cell.angle_gamma   90.00
#
_symmetry.space_group_name_H-M   'P 1'
#
loop_
_entity.id
_entity.type
_entity.pdbx_description
1 polymer ?
#
loop_
_entity_poly.entity_id
_entity_poly.type
_entity_poly.pdbx_seq_one_letter_code
_entity_poly.pdbx_strand_id
1 'polypeptide(L)' 'MAGTKAGGAKAALTNKSKYGSDFYASIGAKGGKKGKTGGFASDKKGADGLSGRERARLAGAKGGRISRRVKTSK' A
#
# COMPACT_ATOMS: atom_id res chain seq x y z
N MET A 1 -7.03 -13.08 -20.27
CA MET A 1 -7.43 -11.91 -21.06
C MET A 1 -6.89 -10.67 -20.36
N ALA A 2 -6.35 -9.71 -21.11
CA ALA A 2 -5.88 -8.44 -20.56
C ALA A 2 -7.06 -7.67 -19.93
N GLY A 3 -6.78 -6.84 -18.92
CA GLY A 3 -7.80 -6.03 -18.24
C GLY A 3 -8.72 -6.78 -17.25
N THR A 4 -8.65 -8.11 -17.14
CA THR A 4 -9.45 -8.87 -16.17
C THR A 4 -8.68 -9.16 -14.88
N LYS A 5 -9.41 -9.39 -13.77
CA LYS A 5 -8.82 -9.78 -12.48
C LYS A 5 -7.90 -11.00 -12.60
N ALA A 6 -8.36 -12.02 -13.33
CA ALA A 6 -7.59 -13.24 -13.57
C ALA A 6 -6.33 -12.97 -14.41
N GLY A 7 -6.40 -12.06 -15.38
CA GLY A 7 -5.23 -11.62 -16.15
C GLY A 7 -4.20 -10.91 -15.28
N GLY A 8 -4.65 -9.99 -14.41
CA GLY A 8 -3.78 -9.28 -13.46
C GLY A 8 -3.07 -10.22 -12.48
N ALA A 9 -3.79 -11.23 -11.96
CA ALA A 9 -3.19 -12.23 -11.08
C ALA A 9 -2.06 -13.03 -11.77
N LYS A 10 -2.30 -13.48 -13.01
CA LYS A 10 -1.27 -14.19 -13.81
C LYS A 10 -0.07 -13.29 -14.09
N ALA A 11 -0.29 -12.02 -14.43
CA ALA A 11 0.79 -11.07 -14.65
C ALA A 11 1.63 -10.83 -13.39
N ALA A 12 0.99 -10.70 -12.23
CA ALA A 12 1.68 -10.53 -10.95
C ALA A 12 2.55 -11.75 -10.59
N LEU A 13 2.07 -12.97 -10.86
CA LEU A 13 2.84 -14.20 -10.68
C LEU A 13 4.08 -14.22 -11.60
N THR A 14 3.88 -13.92 -12.88
CA THR A 14 4.98 -13.85 -13.85
C THR A 14 6.03 -12.80 -13.44
N ASN A 15 5.61 -11.62 -13.00
CA ASN A 15 6.52 -10.56 -12.58
C ASN A 15 7.32 -10.94 -11.32
N LYS A 16 6.66 -11.56 -10.33
CA LYS A 16 7.36 -12.08 -9.13
C LYS A 16 8.33 -13.21 -9.47
N SER A 17 7.97 -14.08 -10.41
CA SER A 17 8.85 -15.16 -10.85
C SER A 17 10.06 -14.65 -11.64
N LYS A 18 9.89 -13.61 -12.46
CA LYS A 18 10.97 -13.07 -13.31
C LYS A 18 11.92 -12.15 -12.56
N TYR A 19 11.39 -11.33 -11.64
CA TYR A 19 12.15 -10.25 -11.00
C TYR A 19 12.32 -10.43 -9.48
N GLY A 20 11.82 -11.55 -8.93
CA GLY A 20 11.87 -11.85 -7.51
C GLY A 20 10.72 -11.27 -6.71
N SER A 21 10.64 -11.69 -5.43
CA SER A 21 9.64 -11.21 -4.47
C SER A 21 9.68 -9.69 -4.27
N ASP A 22 10.87 -9.11 -4.43
CA ASP A 22 11.15 -7.72 -4.06
C ASP A 22 10.82 -6.72 -5.17
N PHE A 23 10.41 -7.21 -6.33
CA PHE A 23 10.15 -6.39 -7.52
C PHE A 23 9.22 -5.20 -7.21
N TYR A 24 8.03 -5.46 -6.66
CA TYR A 24 7.07 -4.41 -6.33
C TYR A 24 7.51 -3.56 -5.14
N ALA A 25 8.20 -4.14 -4.16
CA ALA A 25 8.71 -3.41 -3.00
C ALA A 25 9.76 -2.37 -3.43
N SER A 26 10.68 -2.76 -4.31
CA SER A 26 11.73 -1.88 -4.82
C SER A 26 11.18 -0.71 -5.65
N ILE A 27 10.16 -0.96 -6.48
CA ILE A 27 9.48 0.07 -7.27
C ILE A 27 8.75 1.05 -6.35
N GLY A 28 8.01 0.53 -5.36
CA GLY A 28 7.32 1.35 -4.36
C GLY A 28 8.30 2.24 -3.56
N ALA A 29 9.44 1.71 -3.13
CA ALA A 29 10.45 2.46 -2.41
C ALA A 29 11.06 3.59 -3.25
N LYS A 30 11.39 3.32 -4.53
CA LYS A 30 11.89 4.33 -5.47
C LYS A 30 10.87 5.45 -5.68
N GLY A 31 9.60 5.10 -5.87
CA GLY A 31 8.51 6.06 -6.03
C GLY A 31 8.29 6.91 -4.76
N GLY A 32 8.27 6.27 -3.59
CA GLY A 32 8.13 6.95 -2.31
C GLY A 32 9.24 7.95 -2.02
N LYS A 33 10.50 7.60 -2.32
CA LYS A 33 11.64 8.53 -2.18
C LYS A 33 11.54 9.74 -3.11
N LYS A 34 11.00 9.56 -4.32
CA LYS A 34 10.83 10.67 -5.30
C LYS A 34 9.61 11.54 -5.00
N GLY A 35 8.60 11.00 -4.32
CA GLY A 35 7.39 11.73 -3.95
C GLY A 35 7.66 12.83 -2.94
N LYS A 36 7.27 14.07 -3.24
CA LYS A 36 7.44 15.24 -2.36
C LYS A 36 6.15 15.66 -1.65
N THR A 37 5.04 14.98 -1.92
CA THR A 37 3.67 15.40 -1.57
C THR A 37 3.24 15.10 -0.13
N GLY A 38 4.17 14.72 0.75
CA GLY A 38 3.86 14.50 2.17
C GLY A 38 2.99 13.27 2.43
N GLY A 39 3.51 12.08 2.08
CA GLY A 39 2.84 10.80 2.34
C GLY A 39 2.73 10.43 3.83
N PHE A 40 2.29 9.21 4.14
CA PHE A 40 2.02 8.76 5.51
C PHE A 40 3.22 8.77 6.48
N ALA A 41 4.45 8.82 5.98
CA ALA A 41 5.66 8.93 6.80
C ALA A 41 6.18 10.39 6.93
N SER A 42 5.46 11.36 6.36
CA SER A 42 5.87 12.77 6.35
C SER A 42 5.43 13.50 7.62
N ASP A 43 6.25 14.45 8.06
CA ASP A 43 5.95 15.38 9.15
C ASP A 43 5.29 16.68 8.65
N LYS A 44 5.29 16.91 7.33
CA LYS A 44 4.60 18.06 6.73
C LYS A 44 3.08 17.93 6.90
N LYS A 45 2.44 19.02 7.32
CA LYS A 45 0.98 19.13 7.37
C LYS A 45 0.42 19.28 5.96
N GLY A 46 -0.59 18.48 5.62
CA GLY A 46 -1.33 18.60 4.36
C GLY A 46 -2.38 19.71 4.42
N ALA A 47 -3.18 19.82 3.35
CA ALA A 47 -4.32 20.74 3.30
C ALA A 47 -5.40 20.42 4.37
N ASP A 48 -5.42 19.19 4.85
CA ASP A 48 -6.23 18.69 5.96
C ASP A 48 -5.72 19.12 7.34
N GLY A 49 -4.59 19.85 7.42
CA GLY A 49 -3.96 20.29 8.67
C GLY A 49 -3.27 19.18 9.46
N LEU A 50 -3.37 17.93 9.00
CA LEU A 50 -2.76 16.75 9.61
C LEU A 50 -1.38 16.48 9.02
N SER A 51 -0.45 16.02 9.87
CA SER A 51 0.78 15.39 9.42
C SER A 51 0.49 14.04 8.75
N GLY A 52 1.45 13.57 7.95
CA GLY A 52 1.39 12.25 7.33
C GLY A 52 1.20 11.13 8.36
N ARG A 53 1.92 11.21 9.48
CA ARG A 53 1.85 10.21 10.56
C ARG A 53 0.47 10.17 11.22
N GLU A 54 -0.14 11.33 11.47
CA GLU A 54 -1.50 11.40 12.02
C GLU A 54 -2.52 10.81 11.05
N ARG A 55 -2.40 11.14 9.76
CA ARG A 55 -3.26 10.55 8.72
C ARG A 55 -3.11 9.02 8.66
N ALA A 56 -1.88 8.51 8.80
CA ALA A 56 -1.60 7.08 8.82
C ALA A 56 -2.28 6.39 10.00
N ARG A 57 -2.22 7.00 11.18
CA ARG A 57 -2.87 6.51 12.40
C ARG A 57 -4.39 6.41 12.22
N LEU A 58 -5.03 7.46 11.71
CA LEU A 58 -6.49 7.49 11.50
C LEU A 58 -6.93 6.45 10.45
N ALA A 59 -6.23 6.39 9.32
CA ALA A 59 -6.50 5.42 8.26
C ALA A 59 -6.27 3.98 8.74
N GLY A 60 -5.19 3.73 9.47
CA GLY A 60 -4.87 2.43 10.06
C GLY A 60 -5.90 1.98 11.09
N ALA A 61 -6.34 2.88 11.97
CA ALA A 61 -7.38 2.59 12.96
C ALA A 61 -8.73 2.26 12.28
N LYS A 62 -9.13 3.05 11.27
CA LYS A 62 -10.36 2.79 10.50
C LYS A 62 -10.27 1.45 9.77
N GLY A 63 -9.15 1.21 9.10
CA GLY A 63 -8.85 -0.04 8.39
C GLY A 63 -8.91 -1.23 9.33
N GLY A 64 -8.17 -1.20 10.45
CA GLY A 64 -8.17 -2.26 11.45
C GLY A 64 -9.53 -2.50 12.10
N ARG A 65 -10.34 -1.46 12.31
CA ARG A 65 -11.70 -1.58 12.85
C ARG A 65 -12.63 -2.29 11.86
N ILE A 66 -12.56 -1.95 10.58
CA ILE A 66 -13.36 -2.58 9.51
C ILE A 66 -12.85 -3.99 9.22
N SER A 67 -11.53 -4.15 9.16
CA SER A 67 -10.85 -5.39 8.83
C SER A 67 -10.66 -6.31 10.02
N ARG A 68 -11.27 -6.02 11.19
CA ARG A 68 -11.45 -7.00 12.27
C ARG A 68 -12.31 -8.14 11.72
N ARG A 69 -11.70 -8.94 10.84
CA ARG A 69 -11.97 -10.35 10.68
C ARG A 69 -11.80 -10.87 12.08
N VAL A 70 -12.91 -11.20 12.74
CA VAL A 70 -12.86 -12.13 13.84
C VAL A 70 -11.94 -13.27 13.38
N LYS A 71 -10.98 -13.65 14.23
CA LYS A 71 -10.24 -14.88 14.00
C LYS A 71 -11.35 -15.93 13.94
N THR A 72 -11.70 -16.45 12.75
CA THR A 72 -12.58 -17.61 12.64
C THR A 72 -11.87 -18.67 13.47
N SER A 73 -12.36 -18.89 14.69
CA SER A 73 -11.95 -20.02 15.50
C SER A 73 -12.21 -21.24 14.62
N LYS A 74 -11.12 -21.93 14.29
CA LYS A 74 -11.19 -23.22 13.62
C LYS A 74 -11.77 -24.25 14.59
#